data_AF-A0A7S1ZA02-F1
#
_entry.id   AF-A0A7S1ZA02-F1
#
_cell.length_a   1.000
_cell.length_b   1.000
_cell.length_c   1.000
_cell.angle_alpha   90.00
_cell.angle_beta   90.00
_cell.angle_gamma   90.00
#
_symmetry.space_group_name_H-M   'P 1'
#
loop_
_entity.id
_entity.type
_entity.pdbx_description
1 polymer ?
#
loop_
_entity_poly.entity_id
_entity_poly.type
_entity_poly.pdbx_seq_one_letter_code
_entity_poly.pdbx_strand_id
1 'polypeptide(L)'
;TGKAHTANSIYNIVTRCCFEKSGKKTNPHLLRDMIVTHVRGGGQGGVGGDGTSHSASEQELEALALYMGHSLSMQRDSYDRRTMTQKVAPAVELLQSVNQKRKNGG
;
A
#
# COMPACT_ATOMS: atom_id res chain seq x y z
N THR A 1 -22.70 -19.37 14.55
CA THR A 1 -22.80 -18.14 13.74
C THR A 1 -22.49 -18.50 12.31
N GLY A 2 -23.35 -18.15 11.34
CA GLY A 2 -23.21 -18.65 9.96
C GLY A 2 -23.95 -17.87 8.87
N LYS A 3 -24.47 -16.67 9.18
CA LYS A 3 -25.03 -15.77 8.16
C LYS A 3 -23.94 -14.82 7.69
N ALA A 4 -23.79 -14.71 6.37
CA ALA A 4 -22.90 -13.74 5.76
C ALA A 4 -23.29 -12.32 6.21
N HIS A 5 -22.29 -11.50 6.48
CA HIS A 5 -22.52 -10.09 6.74
C HIS A 5 -23.04 -9.39 5.49
N THR A 6 -24.03 -8.52 5.66
CA THR A 6 -24.45 -7.58 4.62
C THR A 6 -23.47 -6.41 4.53
N ALA A 7 -23.41 -5.74 3.37
CA ALA A 7 -22.59 -4.55 3.18
C ALA A 7 -22.86 -3.47 4.27
N ASN A 8 -24.13 -3.24 4.61
CA ASN A 8 -24.51 -2.31 5.67
C ASN A 8 -24.02 -2.74 7.06
N SER A 9 -24.04 -4.04 7.35
CA SER A 9 -23.54 -4.53 8.63
C SER A 9 -22.02 -4.34 8.75
N ILE A 10 -21.26 -4.61 7.68
CA ILE A 10 -19.81 -4.35 7.64
C ILE A 10 -19.52 -2.85 7.78
N TYR A 11 -20.26 -2.01 7.05
CA TYR A 11 -20.12 -0.56 7.14
C TYR A 11 -20.29 -0.08 8.59
N ASN A 12 -21.38 -0.49 9.25
CA ASN A 12 -21.65 -0.09 10.64
C ASN A 12 -20.58 -0.56 11.62
N ILE A 13 -20.10 -1.81 11.46
CA ILE A 13 -19.03 -2.36 12.32
C ILE A 13 -17.76 -1.54 12.18
N VAL A 14 -17.30 -1.32 10.94
CA VAL A 14 -16.05 -0.60 10.67
C VAL A 14 -16.16 0.85 11.12
N THR A 15 -17.22 1.56 10.74
CA THR A 15 -17.40 2.96 11.11
C THR A 15 -17.47 3.15 12.61
N ARG A 16 -18.18 2.27 13.33
CA ARG A 16 -18.25 2.32 14.79
C ARG A 16 -16.88 2.07 15.43
N CYS A 17 -16.18 1.01 15.03
CA CYS A 17 -14.86 0.68 15.57
C CYS A 17 -13.86 1.82 15.34
N CYS A 18 -13.80 2.38 14.13
CA CYS A 18 -12.92 3.51 13.82
C CYS A 18 -13.28 4.75 14.65
N PHE A 19 -14.57 5.03 14.83
CA PHE A 19 -15.01 6.17 15.65
C PHE A 19 -14.63 5.99 17.13
N GLU A 20 -14.84 4.81 17.69
CA GLU A 20 -14.47 4.49 19.08
C GLU A 20 -12.96 4.66 19.32
N LYS A 21 -12.12 4.37 18.33
CA LYS A 21 -10.66 4.46 18.47
C LYS A 21 -10.07 5.82 18.12
N SER A 22 -10.64 6.54 17.16
CA SER A 22 -10.04 7.75 16.60
C SER A 22 -10.87 9.02 16.76
N GLY A 23 -12.12 8.90 17.24
CA GLY A 23 -13.11 9.99 17.25
C GLY A 23 -13.61 10.38 15.86
N LYS A 24 -13.18 9.69 14.80
CA LYS A 24 -13.56 9.97 13.41
C LYS A 24 -14.25 8.78 12.79
N LYS A 25 -15.37 9.03 12.11
CA LYS A 25 -16.06 8.02 11.32
C LYS A 25 -15.24 7.74 10.06
N THR A 26 -14.95 6.48 9.83
CA THR A 26 -14.19 6.04 8.65
C THR A 26 -15.05 5.10 7.81
N ASN A 27 -15.09 5.38 6.50
CA ASN A 27 -15.71 4.50 5.52
C ASN A 27 -14.82 3.25 5.32
N PRO A 28 -15.38 2.03 5.21
CA PRO A 28 -14.60 0.81 4.98
C PRO A 28 -13.63 0.86 3.80
N HIS A 29 -14.01 1.51 2.70
CA HIS A 29 -13.13 1.69 1.55
C HIS A 29 -11.94 2.59 1.88
N LEU A 30 -12.17 3.69 2.61
CA LEU A 30 -11.10 4.57 3.05
C LEU A 30 -10.16 3.88 4.05
N LEU A 31 -10.70 3.06 4.96
CA LEU A 31 -9.89 2.28 5.90
C LEU A 31 -8.96 1.33 5.15
N ARG A 32 -9.51 0.60 4.17
CA ARG A 32 -8.73 -0.27 3.28
C ARG A 32 -7.64 0.51 2.57
N ASP A 33 -7.98 1.67 1.99
CA ASP A 33 -7.01 2.49 1.25
C ASP A 33 -5.89 3.00 2.16
N MET A 34 -6.20 3.36 3.41
CA MET A 34 -5.21 3.73 4.43
C MET A 34 -4.28 2.56 4.78
N ILE A 35 -4.80 1.35 4.95
CA ILE A 35 -4.00 0.15 5.23
C ILE A 35 -3.07 -0.14 4.06
N VAL A 36 -3.59 -0.18 2.83
CA VAL A 36 -2.79 -0.44 1.62
C VAL A 36 -1.72 0.63 1.44
N THR A 37 -2.07 1.91 1.66
CA THR A 37 -1.12 3.03 1.58
C THR A 37 -0.04 2.93 2.64
N HIS A 38 -0.39 2.58 3.88
CA HIS A 38 0.57 2.44 4.97
C HIS A 38 1.53 1.27 4.74
N VAL A 39 1.01 0.11 4.34
CA VAL A 39 1.80 -1.09 4.05
C VAL A 39 2.71 -0.90 2.82
N ARG A 40 2.24 -0.17 1.79
CA ARG A 40 3.04 0.21 0.60
C ARG A 40 4.05 1.32 0.91
N GLY A 41 3.70 2.24 1.80
CA GLY A 41 4.51 3.41 2.19
C GLY A 41 5.46 3.16 3.37
N GLY A 42 5.59 1.89 3.82
CA GLY A 42 6.37 1.43 4.96
C GLY A 42 7.89 1.60 4.83
N GLY A 43 8.34 2.82 4.57
CA GLY A 43 9.72 3.26 4.66
C GLY A 43 9.90 4.77 4.89
N GLN A 44 8.85 5.60 4.85
CA GLN A 44 8.99 7.05 5.10
C GLN A 44 7.82 7.61 5.91
N GLY A 45 7.98 7.65 7.24
CA GLY A 45 7.17 8.53 8.10
C GLY A 45 6.42 7.87 9.27
N GLY A 46 7.11 7.09 10.11
CA GLY A 46 6.55 6.63 11.39
C GLY A 46 7.64 6.43 12.44
N VAL A 47 7.77 7.39 13.36
CA VAL A 47 8.60 7.28 14.57
C VAL A 47 7.90 6.29 15.51
N GLY A 48 8.40 5.07 15.59
CA GLY A 48 7.77 4.00 16.38
C GLY A 48 8.60 2.73 16.48
N GLY A 49 9.78 2.81 17.08
CA GLY A 49 10.24 1.85 18.10
C GLY A 49 10.42 0.36 17.74
N ASP A 50 10.81 0.01 16.53
CA ASP A 50 11.36 -1.30 16.15
C ASP A 50 11.91 -1.12 14.72
N GLY A 51 13.18 -1.37 14.48
CA GLY A 51 13.84 -1.11 13.19
C GLY A 51 13.37 -1.96 12.00
N THR A 52 12.27 -2.72 12.11
CA THR A 52 11.72 -3.53 11.02
C THR A 52 10.54 -2.85 10.32
N SER A 53 10.85 -1.90 9.43
CA SER A 53 9.88 -1.41 8.44
C SER A 53 9.72 -2.46 7.32
N HIS A 54 8.75 -3.37 7.44
CA HIS A 54 8.37 -4.27 6.35
C HIS A 54 7.53 -3.49 5.32
N SER A 55 8.20 -2.91 4.32
CA SER A 55 7.53 -2.54 3.07
C SER A 55 7.05 -3.82 2.40
N ALA A 56 5.73 -3.98 2.19
CA ALA A 56 5.24 -5.11 1.41
C ALA A 56 5.75 -5.01 -0.04
N SER A 57 6.13 -6.16 -0.60
CA SER A 57 6.55 -6.25 -2.00
C SER A 57 5.41 -5.87 -2.96
N GLU A 58 5.76 -5.45 -4.17
CA GLU A 58 4.73 -5.17 -5.21
C GLU A 58 3.86 -6.41 -5.47
N GLN A 59 4.42 -7.61 -5.37
CA GLN A 59 3.73 -8.90 -5.53
C GLN A 59 2.67 -9.17 -4.45
N GLU A 60 2.97 -8.88 -3.19
CA GLU A 60 2.00 -9.02 -2.09
C GLU A 60 0.84 -8.04 -2.21
N LEU A 61 1.14 -6.82 -2.66
CA LEU A 61 0.14 -5.79 -2.89
C LEU A 61 -0.76 -6.15 -4.08
N GLU A 62 -0.20 -6.75 -5.14
CA GLU A 62 -0.94 -7.31 -6.28
C GLU A 62 -1.83 -8.48 -5.88
N ALA A 63 -1.32 -9.44 -5.10
CA ALA A 63 -2.12 -10.55 -4.58
C ALA A 63 -3.30 -10.06 -3.73
N LEU A 64 -3.09 -9.05 -2.87
CA LEU A 64 -4.14 -8.43 -2.08
C LEU A 64 -5.19 -7.74 -2.95
N ALA A 65 -4.80 -7.03 -4.00
CA ALA A 65 -5.73 -6.37 -4.92
C ALA A 65 -6.59 -7.36 -5.71
N LEU A 66 -5.97 -8.45 -6.19
CA LEU A 66 -6.68 -9.56 -6.84
C LEU A 66 -7.70 -10.20 -5.90
N TYR A 67 -7.32 -10.43 -4.64
CA TYR A 67 -8.22 -10.96 -3.62
C TYR A 67 -9.40 -10.02 -3.33
N MET A 68 -9.21 -8.70 -3.45
CA MET A 68 -10.27 -7.70 -3.29
C MET A 68 -11.14 -7.50 -4.54
N GLY A 69 -10.91 -8.26 -5.62
CA GLY A 69 -11.69 -8.17 -6.86
C GLY A 69 -11.38 -6.93 -7.70
N HIS A 70 -10.24 -6.27 -7.48
CA HIS A 70 -9.79 -5.16 -8.33
C HIS A 70 -8.94 -5.68 -9.49
N SER A 71 -9.12 -5.08 -10.67
CA SER A 71 -8.19 -5.26 -11.79
C SER A 71 -6.82 -4.63 -11.47
N LEU A 72 -5.73 -5.19 -12.01
CA LEU A 72 -4.37 -4.67 -11.87
C LEU A 72 -4.23 -3.19 -12.28
N SER A 73 -5.00 -2.71 -13.27
CA SER A 73 -5.02 -1.30 -13.69
C SER A 73 -5.58 -0.39 -12.59
N MET A 74 -6.78 -0.70 -12.08
CA MET A 74 -7.37 0.01 -10.93
C MET A 74 -6.45 0.00 -9.70
N GLN A 75 -5.66 -1.04 -9.48
CA GLN A 75 -4.71 -1.09 -8.38
C GLN A 75 -3.60 -0.05 -8.54
N ARG A 76 -3.00 0.03 -9.72
CA ARG A 76 -1.92 1.00 -10.02
C ARG A 76 -2.45 2.42 -9.94
N ASP A 77 -3.65 2.68 -10.43
CA ASP A 77 -4.19 4.04 -10.44
C ASP A 77 -4.74 4.47 -9.08
N SER A 78 -5.34 3.55 -8.31
CA SER A 78 -5.99 3.88 -7.02
C SER A 78 -5.01 3.87 -5.84
N TYR A 79 -3.95 3.07 -5.90
CA TYR A 79 -3.02 2.86 -4.78
C TYR A 79 -1.59 3.36 -5.01
N ASP A 80 -1.16 3.64 -6.26
CA ASP A 80 0.18 4.15 -6.52
C ASP A 80 0.28 5.64 -6.21
N ARG A 81 0.58 5.96 -4.94
CA ARG A 81 0.82 7.32 -4.45
C ARG A 81 2.25 7.83 -4.72
N ARG A 82 3.10 7.06 -5.42
CA ARG A 82 4.47 7.48 -5.72
C ARG A 82 4.47 8.71 -6.64
N THR A 83 5.32 9.68 -6.34
CA THR A 83 5.63 10.77 -7.26
C THR A 83 6.31 10.22 -8.51
N MET A 84 6.28 10.96 -9.63
CA MET A 84 6.98 10.52 -10.85
C MET A 84 8.45 10.19 -10.58
N THR A 85 9.13 10.99 -9.75
CA THR A 85 10.51 10.76 -9.30
C THR A 85 10.68 9.40 -8.62
N GLN A 86 9.78 9.04 -7.70
CA GLN A 86 9.82 7.75 -7.01
C GLN A 86 9.53 6.58 -7.96
N LYS A 87 8.72 6.77 -9.00
CA LYS A 87 8.44 5.73 -10.00
C LYS A 87 9.64 5.45 -10.90
N VAL A 88 10.43 6.47 -11.23
CA VAL A 88 11.57 6.35 -12.16
C VAL A 88 12.90 6.01 -11.45
N ALA A 89 13.01 6.23 -10.14
CA ALA A 89 14.24 6.02 -9.38
C ALA A 89 14.89 4.63 -9.60
N PRO A 90 14.16 3.50 -9.59
CA PRO A 90 14.77 2.19 -9.82
C PRO A 90 15.41 2.04 -11.21
N ALA A 91 14.78 2.64 -12.23
CA ALA A 91 15.32 2.61 -13.59
C ALA A 91 16.58 3.49 -13.71
N VAL A 92 16.59 4.64 -13.02
CA VAL A 92 17.75 5.53 -12.97
C VAL A 92 18.93 4.85 -12.25
N GLU A 93 18.69 4.21 -11.11
CA GLU A 93 19.71 3.44 -10.36
C GLU A 93 20.29 2.29 -11.20
N LEU A 94 19.44 1.54 -11.91
CA LEU A 94 19.87 0.48 -12.81
C LEU A 94 20.78 1.02 -13.93
N LEU A 95 20.40 2.13 -14.57
CA LEU A 95 21.19 2.75 -15.63
C LEU A 95 22.55 3.24 -15.11
N GLN A 96 22.58 3.83 -13.92
CA GLN A 96 23.82 4.25 -13.27
C GLN A 96 24.73 3.04 -12.97
N SER A 97 24.17 1.95 -12.45
CA SER A 97 24.88 0.69 -12.19
C SER A 97 25.50 0.09 -13.46
N VAL A 98 24.74 0.03 -14.56
CA VAL A 98 25.22 -0.46 -15.85
C VAL A 98 26.37 0.40 -16.38
N ASN A 99 26.23 1.73 -16.29
CA ASN A 99 27.26 2.66 -16.72
C ASN A 99 28.54 2.58 -15.86
N GLN A 100 28.40 2.36 -14.55
CA GLN A 100 29.53 2.17 -13.63
C GLN A 100 30.30 0.88 -13.96
N LYS A 101 29.59 -0.23 -14.20
CA LYS A 101 30.21 -1.50 -14.63
C LYS A 101 30.97 -1.36 -15.95
N ARG A 102 30.43 -0.58 -16.91
CA ARG A 102 31.13 -0.32 -18.18
C ARG A 102 32.42 0.48 -17.99
N LYS A 103 32.47 1.43 -17.06
CA LYS A 103 33.69 2.21 -16.77
C LYS A 103 34.78 1.41 -16.07
N ASN A 104 34.42 0.43 -15.23
CA ASN A 104 35.37 -0.37 -14.46
C ASN A 104 35.85 -1.65 -15.19
N GLY A 105 35.27 -1.96 -16.35
CA GLY A 105 35.57 -3.17 -17.13
C GLY A 105 36.38 -2.91 -18.40
N GLY A 106 37.02 -1.75 -18.53
CA GLY A 106 37.98 -1.41 -19.59
C GLY A 106 39.30 -0.97 -18.98
#